data_AF-A0A428WLE9-F1
#
_entry.id   AF-A0A428WLE9-F1
#
_cell.length_a   1.000
_cell.length_b   1.000
_cell.length_c   1.000
_cell.angle_alpha   90.00
_cell.angle_beta   90.00
_cell.angle_gamma   90.00
#
_symmetry.space_group_name_H-M   'P 1'
#
loop_
_entity.id
_entity.type
_entity.pdbx_description
1 polymer ?
#
loop_
_entity_poly.entity_id
_entity_poly.type
_entity_poly.pdbx_seq_one_letter_code
_entity_poly.pdbx_strand_id
1 'polypeptide(L)'
;MSKYLLDKFLYTVDRDPELVERYREDPAGLVTWWEGEMAGKLLNCVPDERTTWLAFTEEERRALREHDHVALFEMGAHPFLTLTLFIAMFERDHGPLEYQKAYGRAMRHISLPYPDIAT
;
A
#
# COMPACT_ATOMS: atom_id res chain seq x y z
N MET A 1 -0.05 14.50 -6.35
CA MET A 1 0.34 14.06 -4.99
C MET A 1 -0.78 13.12 -4.55
N SER A 2 -0.55 11.81 -4.33
CA SER A 2 0.07 11.31 -3.09
C SER A 2 0.84 9.98 -3.21
N LYS A 3 1.45 9.60 -4.36
CA LYS A 3 2.34 8.40 -4.47
C LYS A 3 3.24 8.20 -3.26
N TYR A 4 3.83 9.29 -2.78
CA TYR A 4 4.62 9.31 -1.57
C TYR A 4 3.86 8.89 -0.30
N LEU A 5 2.67 9.42 -0.04
CA LEU A 5 1.85 9.06 1.13
C LEU A 5 1.34 7.61 1.02
N LEU A 6 0.94 7.19 -0.18
CA LEU A 6 0.53 5.82 -0.48
C LEU A 6 1.66 4.83 -0.21
N ASP A 7 2.85 5.10 -0.74
CA ASP A 7 4.04 4.28 -0.51
C ASP A 7 4.47 4.31 0.96
N LYS A 8 4.28 5.42 1.67
CA LYS A 8 4.54 5.51 3.11
C LYS A 8 3.60 4.62 3.91
N PHE A 9 2.32 4.61 3.60
CA PHE A 9 1.37 3.69 4.22
C PHE A 9 1.79 2.24 3.98
N LEU A 10 1.98 1.85 2.72
CA LEU A 10 2.34 0.49 2.35
C LEU A 10 3.64 0.05 3.03
N TYR A 11 4.67 0.90 3.00
CA TYR A 11 5.94 0.64 3.68
C TYR A 11 5.77 0.51 5.19
N THR A 12 5.07 1.43 5.85
CA THR A 12 4.91 1.39 7.32
C THR A 12 4.16 0.14 7.76
N VAL A 13 3.10 -0.25 7.06
CA VAL A 13 2.35 -1.47 7.38
C VAL A 13 3.21 -2.71 7.14
N ASP A 14 3.91 -2.80 6.01
CA ASP A 14 4.76 -3.95 5.63
C ASP A 14 5.98 -4.16 6.55
N ARG A 15 6.32 -3.20 7.42
CA ARG A 15 7.46 -3.31 8.36
C ARG A 15 7.08 -3.71 9.78
N ASP A 16 5.80 -3.84 10.08
CA ASP A 16 5.31 -4.17 11.41
C ASP A 16 4.28 -5.31 11.33
N PRO A 17 4.60 -6.52 11.82
CA PRO A 17 3.67 -7.65 11.81
C PRO A 17 2.31 -7.36 12.47
N GLU A 18 2.26 -6.52 13.50
CA GLU A 18 1.01 -6.17 14.17
C GLU A 18 0.14 -5.28 13.26
N LEU A 19 0.75 -4.37 12.50
CA LEU A 19 0.05 -3.58 11.51
C LEU A 19 -0.40 -4.41 10.32
N VAL A 20 0.39 -5.41 9.89
CA VAL A 20 -0.01 -6.34 8.83
C VAL A 20 -1.28 -7.10 9.22
N GLU A 21 -1.32 -7.70 10.41
CA GLU A 21 -2.51 -8.44 10.87
C GLU A 21 -3.70 -7.49 11.02
N ARG A 22 -3.51 -6.31 11.62
CA ARG A 22 -4.57 -5.31 11.73
C ARG A 22 -5.09 -4.85 10.36
N TYR A 23 -4.23 -4.73 9.35
CA TYR A 23 -4.62 -4.34 8.00
C TYR A 23 -5.44 -5.43 7.31
N ARG A 24 -5.07 -6.69 7.55
CA ARG A 24 -5.78 -7.85 7.04
C ARG A 24 -7.17 -7.98 7.68
N GLU A 25 -7.29 -7.71 8.97
CA GLU A 25 -8.53 -7.87 9.74
C GLU A 25 -9.52 -6.71 9.55
N ASP A 26 -9.04 -5.47 9.59
CA ASP A 26 -9.86 -4.26 9.46
C ASP A 26 -9.14 -3.21 8.59
N PRO A 27 -9.17 -3.38 7.26
CA PRO A 27 -8.48 -2.48 6.36
C PRO A 27 -9.03 -1.06 6.41
N ALA A 28 -10.35 -0.89 6.57
CA ALA A 28 -10.96 0.42 6.63
C ALA A 28 -10.64 1.17 7.92
N GLY A 29 -10.66 0.49 9.07
CA GLY A 29 -10.24 1.06 10.33
C GLY A 29 -8.75 1.38 10.35
N LEU A 30 -7.88 0.51 9.81
CA LEU A 30 -6.45 0.80 9.74
C LEU A 30 -6.15 2.00 8.85
N VAL A 31 -6.71 2.07 7.63
CA VAL A 31 -6.48 3.21 6.72
C VAL A 31 -6.90 4.52 7.37
N THR A 32 -8.08 4.54 7.99
CA THR A 32 -8.62 5.74 8.67
C THR A 32 -7.74 6.15 9.85
N TRP A 33 -7.34 5.18 10.68
CA TRP A 33 -6.47 5.43 11.82
C TRP A 33 -5.08 5.91 11.38
N TRP A 34 -4.48 5.25 10.38
CA TRP A 34 -3.12 5.59 9.94
C TRP A 34 -3.09 6.99 9.32
N GLU A 35 -4.08 7.34 8.51
CA GLU A 35 -4.20 8.67 7.91
C GLU A 35 -4.35 9.75 8.99
N GLY A 36 -5.16 9.52 10.03
CA GLY A 36 -5.38 10.49 11.11
C GLY A 36 -4.24 10.58 12.13
N GLU A 37 -3.55 9.48 12.43
CA GLU A 37 -2.67 9.36 13.60
C GLU A 37 -1.20 9.14 13.27
N MET A 38 -0.88 8.59 12.09
CA MET A 38 0.48 8.19 11.71
C MET A 38 1.05 9.05 10.59
N ALA A 39 0.23 9.44 9.60
CA ALA A 39 0.66 10.18 8.42
C ALA A 39 1.46 11.45 8.77
N GLY A 40 0.96 12.30 9.67
CA GLY A 40 1.66 13.52 10.10
C GLY A 40 2.96 13.24 10.87
N LYS A 41 2.96 12.25 11.77
CA LYS A 41 4.13 11.91 12.62
C LYS A 41 5.33 11.44 11.80
N LEU A 42 5.09 10.62 10.78
CA LEU A 42 6.14 10.10 9.90
C LEU A 42 6.80 11.16 9.02
N LEU A 43 6.21 12.36 8.98
CA LEU A 43 6.64 13.48 8.15
C LEU A 43 7.20 14.63 8.97
N ASN A 44 7.55 14.33 10.23
CA ASN A 44 8.15 15.27 11.18
C ASN A 44 7.24 16.49 11.46
N CYS A 45 5.93 16.35 11.28
CA CYS A 45 4.96 17.31 11.81
C CYS A 45 4.93 17.23 13.35
N VAL A 46 4.66 18.35 14.01
CA VAL A 46 4.49 18.36 15.47
C VAL A 46 3.21 17.59 15.84
N PRO A 47 3.16 16.89 17.00
CA PRO A 47 2.00 16.07 17.37
C PRO A 47 0.66 16.80 17.39
N ASP A 48 0.67 18.11 17.67
CA ASP A 48 -0.54 18.96 17.72
C ASP A 48 -0.99 19.44 16.33
N GLU A 49 -0.19 19.23 15.29
CA GLU A 49 -0.51 19.66 13.93
C GLU A 49 -1.49 18.69 13.26
N ARG A 50 -2.72 19.17 13.06
CA ARG A 50 -3.71 18.53 12.20
C ARG A 50 -3.67 19.20 10.83
N THR A 51 -2.94 18.61 9.89
CA THR A 51 -2.84 19.11 8.52
C THR A 51 -3.75 18.33 7.58
N THR A 52 -4.45 19.04 6.69
CA THR A 52 -5.18 18.44 5.56
C THR A 52 -4.33 18.35 4.31
N TRP A 53 -3.06 18.78 4.39
CA TRP A 53 -2.16 18.86 3.24
C TRP A 53 -1.77 17.49 2.68
N LEU A 54 -1.84 16.45 3.52
CA LEU A 54 -1.49 15.07 3.17
C LEU A 54 -2.63 14.14 3.56
N ALA A 55 -3.58 14.04 2.65
CA ALA A 55 -4.70 13.12 2.72
C ALA A 55 -4.69 12.24 1.48
N PHE A 56 -5.18 11.01 1.63
CA PHE A 56 -5.52 10.18 0.50
C PHE A 56 -6.68 10.80 -0.29
N THR A 57 -6.69 10.58 -1.59
CA THR A 57 -7.93 10.75 -2.37
C THR A 57 -8.92 9.65 -2.01
N GLU A 58 -10.19 9.80 -2.38
CA GLU A 58 -11.17 8.73 -2.09
C GLU A 58 -10.86 7.46 -2.88
N GLU A 59 -10.31 7.59 -4.08
CA GLU A 59 -9.87 6.47 -4.89
C GLU A 59 -8.71 5.72 -4.23
N GLU A 60 -7.72 6.44 -3.69
CA GLU A 60 -6.61 5.85 -2.93
C GLU A 60 -7.13 5.14 -1.67
N ARG A 61 -8.04 5.76 -0.91
CA ARG A 61 -8.66 5.13 0.27
C ARG A 61 -9.41 3.86 -0.11
N ARG A 62 -10.20 3.90 -1.18
CA ARG A 62 -10.95 2.74 -1.65
C ARG A 62 -9.99 1.61 -2.03
N ALA A 63 -8.95 1.90 -2.82
CA ALA A 63 -7.98 0.90 -3.25
C ALA A 63 -7.24 0.25 -2.07
N LEU A 64 -6.91 1.02 -1.03
CA LEU A 64 -6.35 0.48 0.21
C LEU A 64 -7.38 -0.38 0.98
N ARG A 65 -8.59 0.14 1.20
CA ARG A 65 -9.67 -0.56 1.92
C ARG A 65 -10.05 -1.90 1.30
N GLU A 66 -10.07 -1.95 -0.02
CA GLU A 66 -10.47 -3.12 -0.81
C GLU A 66 -9.29 -4.04 -1.15
N HIS A 67 -8.07 -3.71 -0.70
CA HIS A 67 -6.85 -4.44 -1.06
C HIS A 67 -6.70 -4.57 -2.60
N ASP A 68 -7.06 -3.53 -3.34
CA ASP A 68 -7.02 -3.50 -4.81
C ASP A 68 -5.59 -3.19 -5.29
N HIS A 69 -4.72 -4.20 -5.22
CA HIS A 69 -3.32 -4.09 -5.63
C HIS A 69 -3.13 -3.69 -7.10
N VAL A 70 -4.10 -3.97 -7.97
CA VAL A 70 -4.07 -3.53 -9.37
C VAL A 70 -4.26 -2.01 -9.44
N ALA A 71 -5.33 -1.50 -8.81
CA ALA A 71 -5.58 -0.07 -8.76
C ALA A 71 -4.46 0.70 -8.04
N LEU A 72 -3.94 0.17 -6.93
CA LEU A 72 -2.80 0.76 -6.22
C LEU A 72 -1.59 0.93 -7.14
N PHE A 73 -1.28 -0.09 -7.95
CA PHE A 73 -0.18 -0.01 -8.91
C PHE A 73 -0.46 0.98 -10.04
N GLU A 74 -1.67 1.02 -10.58
CA GLU A 74 -2.07 1.99 -11.61
C GLU A 74 -2.03 3.43 -11.09
N MET A 75 -2.28 3.65 -9.79
CA MET A 75 -2.07 4.92 -9.08
C MET A 75 -0.57 5.25 -8.87
N GLY A 76 0.31 4.28 -9.15
CA GLY A 76 1.75 4.41 -9.08
C GLY A 76 2.36 4.06 -7.72
N ALA A 77 1.68 3.25 -6.92
CA ALA A 77 2.28 2.60 -5.75
C ALA A 77 3.49 1.77 -6.17
N HIS A 78 4.49 1.70 -5.30
CA HIS A 78 5.71 0.97 -5.58
C HIS A 78 5.44 -0.55 -5.70
N PRO A 79 5.76 -1.19 -6.84
CA PRO A 79 5.47 -2.60 -7.12
C PRO A 79 5.90 -3.58 -6.03
N PHE A 80 7.08 -3.32 -5.46
CA PHE A 80 7.65 -4.18 -4.44
C PHE A 80 6.87 -4.09 -3.11
N LEU A 81 6.41 -2.90 -2.71
CA LEU A 81 5.69 -2.71 -1.45
C LEU A 81 4.31 -3.37 -1.49
N THR A 82 3.61 -3.25 -2.62
CA THR A 82 2.35 -3.97 -2.82
C THR A 82 2.60 -5.48 -2.89
N LEU A 83 3.66 -5.95 -3.53
CA LEU A 83 3.91 -7.41 -3.58
C LEU A 83 4.22 -7.99 -2.20
N THR A 84 5.15 -7.40 -1.44
CA THR A 84 5.61 -7.95 -0.16
C THR A 84 4.53 -7.92 0.90
N LEU A 85 3.83 -6.80 1.03
CA LEU A 85 2.74 -6.64 2.00
C LEU A 85 1.63 -7.66 1.73
N PHE A 86 1.24 -7.83 0.47
CA PHE A 86 0.13 -8.71 0.11
C PHE A 86 0.50 -10.20 0.20
N ILE A 87 1.75 -10.56 -0.07
CA ILE A 87 2.27 -11.91 0.25
C ILE A 87 2.15 -12.15 1.76
N ALA A 88 2.65 -11.21 2.58
CA ALA A 88 2.58 -11.33 4.04
C ALA A 88 1.15 -11.47 4.54
N MET A 89 0.20 -10.73 3.94
CA MET A 89 -1.21 -10.81 4.29
C MET A 89 -1.87 -12.10 3.80
N PHE A 90 -1.62 -12.60 2.60
CA PHE A 90 -2.51 -13.58 1.98
C PHE A 90 -1.88 -14.91 1.59
N GLU A 91 -0.56 -15.00 1.42
CA GLU A 91 0.08 -16.25 0.94
C GLU A 91 -0.28 -17.45 1.81
N ARG A 92 -0.40 -17.26 3.13
CA ARG A 92 -0.73 -18.32 4.08
C ARG A 92 -2.09 -18.99 3.86
N ASP A 93 -2.99 -18.37 3.10
CA ASP A 93 -4.31 -18.93 2.76
C ASP A 93 -4.32 -19.67 1.42
N HIS A 94 -3.17 -19.79 0.77
CA HIS A 94 -3.02 -20.31 -0.59
C HIS A 94 -1.98 -21.44 -0.68
N GLY A 95 -2.08 -22.27 -1.72
CA GLY A 95 -1.06 -23.28 -2.02
C GLY A 95 0.26 -22.67 -2.52
N PRO A 96 1.33 -23.47 -2.65
CA PRO A 96 2.66 -22.98 -3.03
C PRO A 96 2.66 -22.11 -4.30
N LEU A 97 3.05 -20.84 -4.13
CA LEU A 97 3.10 -19.80 -5.18
C LEU A 97 1.76 -19.49 -5.86
N GLU A 98 0.62 -19.98 -5.35
CA GLU A 98 -0.68 -19.74 -5.97
C GLU A 98 -1.04 -18.25 -5.94
N TYR A 99 -0.80 -17.58 -4.82
CA TYR A 99 -1.05 -16.15 -4.64
C TYR A 99 -0.24 -15.30 -5.62
N GLN A 100 1.08 -15.49 -5.66
CA GLN A 100 1.99 -14.71 -6.51
C GLN A 100 1.69 -14.93 -8.00
N LYS A 101 1.35 -16.16 -8.40
CA LYS A 101 0.94 -16.44 -9.77
C LYS A 101 -0.37 -15.75 -10.13
N ALA A 102 -1.33 -15.68 -9.21
CA ALA A 102 -2.58 -14.95 -9.40
C ALA A 102 -2.35 -13.43 -9.47
N TYR A 103 -1.56 -12.88 -8.54
CA TYR A 103 -1.11 -11.49 -8.53
C TYR A 103 -0.47 -11.10 -9.86
N GLY A 104 0.52 -11.87 -10.31
CA GLY A 104 1.19 -11.63 -11.60
C GLY A 104 0.26 -11.72 -12.81
N ARG A 105 -0.78 -12.58 -12.77
CA ARG A 105 -1.81 -12.64 -13.83
C ARG A 105 -2.69 -11.40 -13.84
N ALA A 106 -3.10 -10.90 -12.68
CA ALA A 106 -3.94 -9.70 -12.56
C ALA A 106 -3.25 -8.44 -13.11
N MET A 107 -1.91 -8.42 -13.05
CA MET A 107 -1.09 -7.29 -13.46
C MET A 107 -0.61 -7.34 -14.93
N ARG A 108 -0.95 -8.38 -15.69
CA ARG A 108 -0.38 -8.65 -17.03
C ARG A 108 -0.61 -7.55 -18.06
N HIS A 109 -1.66 -6.75 -17.92
CA HIS A 109 -1.96 -5.65 -18.85
C HIS A 109 -1.10 -4.41 -18.60
N ILE A 110 -0.41 -4.34 -17.47
CA ILE A 110 0.38 -3.17 -17.09
C ILE A 110 1.80 -3.33 -17.62
N SER A 111 2.23 -2.39 -18.46
CA SER A 111 3.58 -2.33 -19.01
C SER A 111 4.29 -1.09 -18.47
N LEU A 112 5.41 -1.30 -17.77
CA LEU A 112 6.30 -0.21 -17.36
C LEU A 112 7.45 -0.08 -18.38
N PRO A 113 7.94 1.15 -18.64
CA PRO A 113 9.13 1.32 -19.45
C PRO A 113 10.29 0.59 -18.76
N TYR A 114 11.03 -0.20 -19.53
CA TYR A 114 12.27 -0.79 -19.02
C TYR A 114 13.24 0.35 -18.71
N PRO A 115 13.85 0.39 -17.52
CA PRO A 115 14.83 1.43 -17.20
C PRO A 115 15.95 1.41 -18.23
N ASP A 116 16.23 2.56 -18.84
CA ASP A 116 17.42 2.70 -19.66
C ASP A 116 18.64 2.71 -18.73
N ILE A 117 19.49 1.70 -18.86
CA ILE A 117 20.70 1.53 -18.06
C ILE A 117 21.96 1.97 -18.82
N ALA A 118 21.82 2.65 -19.96
CA ALA A 118 22.93 3.05 -20.83
C ALA A 118 23.74 4.28 -20.34
N THR A 119 23.50 4.77 -19.13
CA THR A 119 24.21 5.91 -18.53
C THR A 119 25.32 5.50 -17.56
#